data_AF-A0A5N6T7Q7-F1
#
_entry.id   AF-A0A5N6T7Q7-F1
#
_cell.length_a   1.000
_cell.length_b   1.000
_cell.length_c   1.000
_cell.angle_alpha   90.00
_cell.angle_beta   90.00
_cell.angle_gamma   90.00
#
_symmetry.space_group_name_H-M   'P 1'
#
loop_
_entity.id
_entity.type
_entity.pdbx_description
1 polymer ?
#
loop_
_entity_poly.entity_id
_entity_poly.type
_entity_poly.pdbx_seq_one_letter_code
_entity_poly.pdbx_strand_id
1 'polypeptide(L)'
;MVTLLTKSTDTSPPTDRYHTCPHPHHFPYSEVNLPPILFRMDSPIRQDLPDLSPLRENGQVVRDHEGKEIWDFPFLPRYVTNNPPGWLLEYWMRTDPRLTYRDIRVRMTAPLHLRPNENALNMRRERDARRPLRLSCWTYRRGAPGRLNKIDVERVERWSVDQIRYNTTMDVVYADGGGPVHLADRALAAHTPATYPLDYFLDQGRAEIPSERIRAAQSVFFRLSERAKQLGFASWRQLPAHEWPDTFRYNISR
;
A
#
# COMPACT_ATOMS: atom_id res chain seq x y z
N MET A 1 2.91 -12.82 17.10
CA MET A 1 1.59 -13.24 17.60
C MET A 1 0.70 -13.40 16.37
N VAL A 2 0.35 -14.63 15.99
CA VAL A 2 -0.55 -14.87 14.85
C VAL A 2 -1.95 -14.49 15.32
N THR A 3 -2.44 -13.32 14.92
CA THR A 3 -3.86 -13.00 15.08
C THR A 3 -4.61 -14.03 14.26
N LEU A 4 -5.37 -14.92 14.92
CA LEU A 4 -6.29 -15.81 14.24
C LEU A 4 -7.26 -14.92 13.45
N LEU A 5 -7.05 -14.85 12.14
CA LEU A 5 -7.93 -14.14 11.22
C LEU A 5 -9.26 -14.89 11.20
N THR A 6 -10.22 -14.40 11.97
CA THR A 6 -11.58 -14.91 11.97
C THR A 6 -12.28 -14.49 10.68
N LYS A 7 -12.85 -15.46 9.97
CA LYS A 7 -13.58 -15.23 8.72
C LYS A 7 -14.84 -14.40 8.97
N SER A 8 -15.27 -13.66 7.95
CA SER A 8 -16.59 -13.00 7.93
C SER A 8 -17.70 -14.04 8.13
N THR A 9 -18.69 -13.71 8.96
CA THR A 9 -19.88 -14.54 9.24
C THR A 9 -21.08 -14.17 8.36
N ASP A 10 -20.96 -13.12 7.54
CA ASP A 10 -22.05 -12.61 6.73
C ASP A 10 -22.25 -13.45 5.48
N THR A 11 -23.46 -13.96 5.27
CA THR A 11 -23.81 -14.79 4.10
C THR A 11 -24.88 -14.14 3.22
N SER A 12 -25.59 -13.12 3.72
CA SER A 12 -26.64 -12.41 2.97
C SER A 12 -26.19 -11.01 2.57
N PRO A 13 -26.45 -10.55 1.33
CA PRO A 13 -26.02 -9.24 0.89
C PRO A 13 -26.77 -8.14 1.66
N PRO A 14 -26.08 -7.06 2.07
CA PRO A 14 -26.73 -5.89 2.64
C PRO A 14 -27.70 -5.24 1.63
N THR A 15 -28.68 -4.50 2.15
CA THR A 15 -29.72 -3.84 1.36
C THR A 15 -29.21 -2.59 0.63
N ASP A 16 -28.13 -1.98 1.10
CA ASP A 16 -27.49 -0.83 0.47
C ASP A 16 -26.13 -1.15 -0.15
N ARG A 17 -25.72 -0.33 -1.12
CA ARG A 17 -24.46 -0.49 -1.86
C ARG A 17 -23.23 0.13 -1.17
N TYR A 18 -23.46 0.81 -0.06
CA TYR A 18 -22.47 1.58 0.68
C TYR A 18 -21.98 0.86 1.94
N HIS A 19 -22.48 -0.35 2.18
CA HIS A 19 -22.12 -1.19 3.30
C HIS A 19 -20.88 -2.05 3.03
N THR A 20 -19.92 -2.03 3.96
CA THR A 20 -18.88 -3.05 4.10
C THR A 20 -19.18 -3.84 5.35
N CYS A 21 -19.24 -5.17 5.24
CA CYS A 21 -19.47 -6.02 6.40
C CYS A 21 -18.37 -5.83 7.45
N PRO A 22 -18.72 -5.81 8.75
CA PRO A 22 -17.73 -5.79 9.82
C PRO A 22 -16.77 -6.98 9.70
N HIS A 23 -15.47 -6.74 9.96
CA HIS A 23 -14.48 -7.80 10.00
C HIS A 23 -13.44 -7.50 11.09
N PRO A 24 -13.13 -8.45 12.00
CA PRO A 24 -12.22 -8.22 13.12
C PRO A 24 -10.83 -7.74 12.70
N HIS A 25 -10.34 -8.19 11.54
CA HIS A 25 -9.07 -7.77 10.96
C HIS A 25 -8.93 -6.24 10.73
N HIS A 26 -10.03 -5.52 10.47
CA HIS A 26 -9.97 -4.07 10.20
C HIS A 26 -10.89 -3.22 11.06
N PHE A 27 -11.74 -3.83 11.89
CA PHE A 27 -12.61 -3.13 12.84
C PHE A 27 -11.87 -2.17 13.81
N PRO A 28 -10.66 -2.48 14.31
CA PRO A 28 -9.93 -1.56 15.20
C PRO A 28 -9.41 -0.29 14.50
N TYR A 29 -9.37 -0.26 13.17
CA TYR A 29 -8.71 0.78 12.40
C TYR A 29 -9.68 1.81 11.83
N SER A 30 -9.20 3.04 11.69
CA SER A 30 -9.94 4.18 11.16
C SER A 30 -8.98 5.22 10.57
N GLU A 31 -9.50 6.34 10.09
CA GLU A 31 -8.68 7.44 9.55
C GLU A 31 -7.77 8.10 10.60
N VAL A 32 -8.08 7.94 11.90
CA VAL A 32 -7.27 8.44 13.04
C VAL A 32 -6.44 7.36 13.71
N ASN A 33 -6.65 6.08 13.37
CA ASN A 33 -5.91 4.93 13.90
C ASN A 33 -5.63 3.96 12.74
N LEU A 34 -4.55 4.21 12.02
CA LEU A 34 -4.22 3.48 10.81
C LEU A 34 -3.42 2.20 11.11
N PRO A 35 -3.58 1.11 10.34
CA PRO A 35 -2.82 -0.10 10.56
C PRO A 35 -1.33 0.13 10.29
N PRO A 36 -0.41 -0.26 11.21
CA PRO A 36 1.02 0.02 11.08
C PRO A 36 1.65 -0.46 9.76
N ILE A 37 1.18 -1.58 9.21
CA ILE A 37 1.68 -2.13 7.93
C ILE A 37 1.54 -1.16 6.75
N LEU A 38 0.64 -0.17 6.82
CA LEU A 38 0.56 0.89 5.80
C LEU A 38 1.86 1.66 5.68
N PHE A 39 2.55 1.89 6.79
CA PHE A 39 3.76 2.71 6.83
C PHE A 39 5.03 1.95 6.47
N ARG A 40 4.96 0.63 6.30
CA ARG A 40 6.12 -0.15 5.90
C ARG A 40 6.49 0.13 4.42
N MET A 41 7.75 0.40 4.13
CA MET A 41 8.18 0.77 2.77
C MET A 41 8.27 -0.43 1.83
N ASP A 42 8.88 -1.52 2.27
CA ASP A 42 9.03 -2.77 1.51
C ASP A 42 8.22 -3.90 2.12
N SER A 43 7.58 -4.69 1.24
CA SER A 43 6.87 -5.91 1.65
C SER A 43 7.80 -6.86 2.42
N PRO A 44 7.30 -7.58 3.43
CA PRO A 44 7.99 -8.75 3.95
C PRO A 44 8.38 -9.70 2.81
N ILE A 45 9.62 -10.19 2.83
CA ILE A 45 10.18 -11.07 1.79
C ILE A 45 9.52 -12.46 1.82
N ARG A 46 9.21 -12.94 3.03
CA ARG A 46 8.45 -14.17 3.25
C ARG A 46 7.22 -13.82 4.06
N GLN A 47 6.07 -14.10 3.48
CA GLN A 47 4.81 -14.11 4.22
C GLN A 47 4.42 -15.58 4.31
N ASP A 48 4.34 -16.10 5.54
CA ASP A 48 3.76 -17.42 5.79
C ASP A 48 2.24 -17.27 5.65
N LEU A 49 1.76 -17.38 4.42
CA LEU A 49 0.37 -17.18 4.07
C LEU A 49 -0.33 -18.52 3.96
N PRO A 50 -1.56 -18.63 4.47
CA PRO A 50 -2.35 -19.84 4.28
C PRO A 50 -2.62 -20.08 2.79
N ASP A 51 -2.85 -21.33 2.45
CA ASP A 51 -3.36 -21.71 1.14
C ASP A 51 -4.70 -21.02 0.87
N LEU A 52 -4.84 -20.45 -0.33
CA LEU A 52 -6.10 -19.88 -0.78
C LEU A 52 -6.99 -20.99 -1.32
N SER A 53 -8.23 -20.99 -0.87
CA SER A 53 -9.28 -21.86 -1.37
C SER A 53 -10.44 -21.03 -1.90
N PRO A 54 -11.28 -21.59 -2.79
CA PRO A 54 -12.51 -20.93 -3.19
C PRO A 54 -13.43 -20.71 -1.98
N LEU A 55 -14.08 -19.54 -1.93
CA LEU A 55 -15.10 -19.21 -0.96
C LEU A 55 -16.24 -20.21 -1.07
N ARG A 56 -16.65 -20.75 0.08
CA ARG A 56 -17.76 -21.69 0.20
C ARG A 56 -18.84 -21.14 1.12
N GLU A 57 -20.07 -21.15 0.63
CA GLU A 57 -21.28 -20.78 1.38
C GLU A 57 -22.26 -21.95 1.28
N ASN A 58 -22.77 -22.41 2.43
CA ASN A 58 -23.68 -23.56 2.51
C ASN A 58 -23.16 -24.82 1.76
N GLY A 59 -21.84 -25.06 1.82
CA GLY A 59 -21.17 -26.18 1.17
C GLY A 59 -20.86 -25.99 -0.33
N GLN A 60 -21.36 -24.93 -0.96
CA GLN A 60 -21.19 -24.67 -2.39
C GLN A 60 -20.13 -23.61 -2.66
N VAL A 61 -19.40 -23.76 -3.78
CA VAL A 61 -18.42 -22.76 -4.23
C VAL A 61 -19.15 -21.53 -4.76
N VAL A 62 -18.83 -20.38 -4.18
CA VAL A 62 -19.37 -19.09 -4.59
C VAL A 62 -18.70 -18.64 -5.88
N ARG A 63 -19.51 -18.19 -6.84
CA ARG A 63 -19.05 -17.70 -8.14
C ARG A 63 -19.46 -16.24 -8.34
N ASP A 64 -18.65 -15.51 -9.09
CA ASP A 64 -18.97 -14.16 -9.54
C ASP A 64 -19.95 -14.17 -10.73
N HIS A 65 -20.32 -12.98 -11.20
CA HIS A 65 -21.22 -12.79 -12.35
C HIS A 65 -20.72 -13.38 -13.68
N GLU A 66 -19.42 -13.70 -13.80
CA GLU A 66 -18.83 -14.37 -14.97
C GLU A 66 -18.76 -15.89 -14.76
N GLY A 67 -19.28 -16.41 -13.64
CA GLY A 67 -19.20 -17.81 -13.26
C GLY A 67 -17.83 -18.22 -12.72
N LYS A 68 -16.91 -17.28 -12.47
CA LYS A 68 -15.59 -17.57 -11.91
C LYS A 68 -15.66 -17.69 -10.40
N GLU A 69 -14.90 -18.63 -9.84
CA GLU A 69 -14.78 -18.82 -8.41
C GLU A 69 -14.24 -17.57 -7.71
N ILE A 70 -14.83 -17.27 -6.55
CA ILE A 70 -14.38 -16.19 -5.68
C ILE A 70 -13.39 -16.78 -4.68
N TRP A 71 -12.18 -16.22 -4.56
CA TRP A 71 -11.19 -16.67 -3.57
C TRP A 71 -11.56 -16.25 -2.15
N ASP A 72 -11.28 -17.11 -1.17
CA ASP A 72 -11.50 -16.88 0.26
C ASP A 72 -10.26 -16.26 0.92
N PHE A 73 -10.24 -14.93 1.03
CA PHE A 73 -9.24 -14.20 1.79
C PHE A 73 -9.74 -14.04 3.24
N PRO A 74 -9.09 -14.66 4.25
CA PRO A 74 -9.61 -14.70 5.63
C PRO A 74 -9.73 -13.35 6.32
N PHE A 75 -9.16 -12.29 5.74
CA PHE A 75 -9.17 -10.93 6.28
C PHE A 75 -10.12 -9.98 5.54
N LEU A 76 -10.72 -10.45 4.44
CA LEU A 76 -11.54 -9.64 3.54
C LEU A 76 -13.02 -9.86 3.85
N PRO A 77 -13.81 -8.80 4.04
CA PRO A 77 -15.25 -8.92 4.23
C PRO A 77 -15.94 -9.69 3.09
N ARG A 78 -17.06 -10.37 3.39
CA ARG A 78 -17.86 -11.00 2.34
C ARG A 78 -18.46 -9.97 1.37
N TYR A 79 -18.96 -8.86 1.92
CA TYR A 79 -19.55 -7.76 1.16
C TYR A 79 -18.79 -6.46 1.43
N VAL A 80 -18.48 -5.74 0.36
CA VAL A 80 -17.68 -4.52 0.38
C VAL A 80 -18.48 -3.39 -0.25
N THR A 81 -18.43 -2.21 0.37
CA THR A 81 -19.02 -0.99 -0.18
C THR A 81 -18.49 -0.71 -1.58
N ASN A 82 -19.30 -0.13 -2.47
CA ASN A 82 -18.80 0.32 -3.78
C ASN A 82 -17.89 1.56 -3.67
N ASN A 83 -17.79 2.15 -2.48
CA ASN A 83 -17.00 3.34 -2.22
C ASN A 83 -16.01 3.15 -1.04
N PRO A 84 -15.14 2.12 -1.03
CA PRO A 84 -14.28 1.85 0.12
C PRO A 84 -13.23 2.96 0.31
N PRO A 85 -12.86 3.34 1.54
CA PRO A 85 -11.78 4.28 1.80
C PRO A 85 -10.46 3.81 1.17
N GLY A 86 -9.65 4.76 0.67
CA GLY A 86 -8.38 4.42 0.02
C GLY A 86 -7.38 3.73 0.95
N TRP A 87 -7.34 4.10 2.24
CA TRP A 87 -6.47 3.47 3.22
C TRP A 87 -6.84 2.01 3.48
N LEU A 88 -8.14 1.69 3.47
CA LEU A 88 -8.63 0.32 3.68
C LEU A 88 -8.28 -0.58 2.48
N LEU A 89 -8.44 -0.05 1.26
CA LEU A 89 -7.98 -0.71 0.04
C LEU A 89 -6.47 -0.95 0.07
N GLU A 90 -5.68 0.03 0.51
CA GLU A 90 -4.23 -0.10 0.64
C GLU A 90 -3.86 -1.15 1.69
N TYR A 91 -4.57 -1.17 2.82
CA TYR A 91 -4.36 -2.13 3.90
C TYR A 91 -4.59 -3.56 3.42
N TRP A 92 -5.75 -3.87 2.84
CA TRP A 92 -6.05 -5.20 2.31
C TRP A 92 -5.01 -5.68 1.29
N MET A 93 -4.58 -4.79 0.39
CA MET A 93 -3.60 -5.12 -0.64
C MET A 93 -2.17 -5.30 -0.09
N ARG A 94 -1.90 -4.86 1.15
CA ARG A 94 -0.64 -5.07 1.86
C ARG A 94 -0.69 -6.29 2.78
N THR A 95 -1.88 -6.71 3.22
CA THR A 95 -2.07 -7.91 4.03
C THR A 95 -1.72 -9.18 3.26
N ASP A 96 -2.10 -9.27 1.98
CA ASP A 96 -1.75 -10.42 1.13
C ASP A 96 -1.47 -9.96 -0.32
N PRO A 97 -0.24 -10.15 -0.84
CA PRO A 97 0.16 -9.71 -2.18
C PRO A 97 -0.55 -10.45 -3.32
N ARG A 98 -1.25 -11.56 -3.02
CA ARG A 98 -2.05 -12.31 -4.00
C ARG A 98 -3.39 -11.62 -4.29
N LEU A 99 -3.86 -10.73 -3.39
CA LEU A 99 -5.13 -10.02 -3.56
C LEU A 99 -5.10 -9.09 -4.78
N THR A 100 -6.16 -9.14 -5.58
CA THR A 100 -6.34 -8.26 -6.74
C THR A 100 -7.56 -7.34 -6.58
N TYR A 101 -7.64 -6.30 -7.42
CA TYR A 101 -8.85 -5.47 -7.47
C TYR A 101 -10.09 -6.24 -7.90
N ARG A 102 -9.95 -7.31 -8.70
CA ARG A 102 -11.06 -8.21 -9.04
C ARG A 102 -11.65 -8.84 -7.79
N ASP A 103 -10.82 -9.36 -6.89
CA ASP A 103 -11.27 -10.05 -5.67
C ASP A 103 -12.06 -9.14 -4.73
N ILE A 104 -11.73 -7.84 -4.71
CA ILE A 104 -12.49 -6.80 -4.01
C ILE A 104 -13.78 -6.46 -4.77
N ARG A 105 -13.72 -6.26 -6.09
CA ARG A 105 -14.88 -5.86 -6.92
C ARG A 105 -15.98 -6.93 -6.98
N VAL A 106 -15.64 -8.22 -6.93
CA VAL A 106 -16.66 -9.30 -6.91
C VAL A 106 -17.45 -9.34 -5.61
N ARG A 107 -16.95 -8.68 -4.55
CA ARG A 107 -17.63 -8.53 -3.26
C ARG A 107 -18.48 -7.26 -3.14
N MET A 108 -18.45 -6.40 -4.16
CA MET A 108 -19.26 -5.18 -4.15
C MET A 108 -20.71 -5.49 -4.47
N THR A 109 -21.63 -5.01 -3.63
CA THR A 109 -23.07 -5.31 -3.74
C THR A 109 -23.77 -4.46 -4.81
N ALA A 110 -23.13 -3.38 -5.27
CA ALA A 110 -23.67 -2.54 -6.34
C ALA A 110 -23.87 -3.33 -7.66
N PRO A 111 -24.85 -2.95 -8.49
CA PRO A 111 -24.94 -3.38 -9.89
C PRO A 111 -23.63 -3.15 -10.66
N LEU A 112 -23.31 -4.03 -11.62
CA LEU A 112 -22.02 -4.03 -12.33
C LEU A 112 -21.67 -2.66 -12.95
N HIS A 113 -22.64 -1.98 -13.56
CA HIS A 113 -22.46 -0.67 -14.19
C HIS A 113 -22.17 0.47 -13.18
N LEU A 114 -22.41 0.25 -11.90
CA LEU A 114 -22.12 1.20 -10.81
C LEU A 114 -20.87 0.84 -10.01
N ARG A 115 -20.24 -0.31 -10.28
CA ARG A 115 -19.00 -0.71 -9.60
C ARG A 115 -17.84 0.10 -10.16
N PRO A 116 -16.98 0.68 -9.32
CA PRO A 116 -15.75 1.31 -9.80
C PRO A 116 -14.91 0.29 -10.58
N ASN A 117 -14.28 0.75 -11.66
CA ASN A 117 -13.27 -0.04 -12.36
C ASN A 117 -11.96 -0.11 -11.54
N GLU A 118 -11.05 -1.00 -11.93
CA GLU A 118 -9.80 -1.21 -11.19
C GLU A 118 -8.92 0.04 -11.13
N ASN A 119 -8.90 0.83 -12.21
CA ASN A 119 -8.14 2.07 -12.26
C ASN A 119 -8.69 3.09 -11.24
N ALA A 120 -10.01 3.20 -11.10
CA ALA A 120 -10.63 4.06 -10.11
C ALA A 120 -10.26 3.66 -8.67
N LEU A 121 -10.17 2.35 -8.37
CA LEU A 121 -9.69 1.86 -7.07
C LEU A 121 -8.20 2.15 -6.86
N ASN A 122 -7.37 2.00 -7.89
CA ASN A 122 -5.95 2.36 -7.82
C ASN A 122 -5.73 3.86 -7.61
N MET A 123 -6.42 4.71 -8.37
CA MET A 123 -6.35 6.16 -8.24
C MET A 123 -6.86 6.64 -6.87
N ARG A 124 -7.85 5.94 -6.31
CA ARG A 124 -8.32 6.18 -4.95
C ARG A 124 -7.26 5.87 -3.90
N ARG A 125 -6.58 4.71 -3.99
CA ARG A 125 -5.44 4.40 -3.11
C ARG A 125 -4.33 5.45 -3.22
N GLU A 126 -4.04 5.93 -4.43
CA GLU A 126 -3.07 7.01 -4.64
C GLU A 126 -3.50 8.31 -3.96
N ARG A 127 -4.73 8.77 -4.20
CA ARG A 127 -5.24 10.05 -3.71
C ARG A 127 -5.48 10.06 -2.19
N ASP A 128 -6.09 9.00 -1.66
CA ASP A 128 -6.67 9.00 -0.31
C ASP A 128 -5.76 8.27 0.71
N ALA A 129 -4.67 7.63 0.27
CA ALA A 129 -3.75 6.94 1.17
C ALA A 129 -2.28 7.19 0.82
N ARG A 130 -1.82 6.76 -0.37
CA ARG A 130 -0.38 6.76 -0.70
C ARG A 130 0.22 8.16 -0.73
N ARG A 131 -0.44 9.14 -1.38
CA ARG A 131 0.03 10.53 -1.42
C ARG A 131 0.01 11.22 -0.05
N PRO A 132 -1.11 11.25 0.70
CA PRO A 132 -1.14 11.95 1.99
C PRO A 132 -0.21 11.31 3.03
N LEU A 133 -0.12 9.99 3.07
CA LEU A 133 0.71 9.27 4.05
C LEU A 133 2.14 8.99 3.55
N ARG A 134 2.48 9.41 2.32
CA ARG A 134 3.78 9.19 1.65
C ARG A 134 4.16 7.71 1.53
N LEU A 135 3.18 6.84 1.34
CA LEU A 135 3.39 5.40 1.31
C LEU A 135 4.16 4.97 0.07
N SER A 136 5.03 3.98 0.26
CA SER A 136 5.59 3.19 -0.84
C SER A 136 4.49 2.42 -1.58
N CYS A 137 4.73 2.06 -2.85
CA CYS A 137 3.82 1.22 -3.60
C CYS A 137 4.31 -0.24 -3.61
N TRP A 138 3.60 -1.11 -2.90
CA TRP A 138 3.82 -2.55 -2.96
C TRP A 138 3.10 -3.09 -4.19
N THR A 139 3.78 -3.11 -5.34
CA THR A 139 3.25 -3.83 -6.52
C THR A 139 4.31 -4.77 -7.07
N TYR A 140 4.04 -6.07 -6.91
CA TYR A 140 4.89 -7.18 -7.38
C TYR A 140 5.25 -7.08 -8.88
N ARG A 141 4.35 -6.51 -9.71
CA ARG A 141 4.57 -6.38 -11.17
C ARG A 141 5.33 -5.11 -11.60
N ARG A 142 5.47 -4.11 -10.72
CA ARG A 142 6.19 -2.84 -10.99
C ARG A 142 7.49 -2.70 -10.18
N GLY A 143 7.71 -3.56 -9.19
CA GLY A 143 8.88 -3.54 -8.32
C GLY A 143 10.12 -4.27 -8.84
N ALA A 144 10.09 -4.86 -10.04
CA ALA A 144 11.32 -5.36 -10.66
C ALA A 144 12.26 -4.17 -10.93
N PRO A 145 13.56 -4.26 -10.59
CA PRO A 145 14.54 -3.16 -10.75
C PRO A 145 14.51 -2.50 -12.14
N GLY A 146 14.15 -3.25 -13.19
CA GLY A 146 14.02 -2.77 -14.56
C GLY A 146 12.73 -1.99 -14.90
N ARG A 147 11.82 -1.72 -13.94
CA ARG A 147 10.55 -1.01 -14.17
C ARG A 147 10.32 0.20 -13.26
N LEU A 148 11.39 0.78 -12.74
CA LEU A 148 11.35 2.02 -11.95
C LEU A 148 10.65 3.13 -12.76
N ASN A 149 9.63 3.75 -12.17
CA ASN A 149 8.89 4.85 -12.79
C ASN A 149 9.15 6.17 -12.05
N LYS A 150 8.62 7.27 -12.61
CA LYS A 150 8.78 8.61 -12.03
C LYS A 150 8.21 8.71 -10.60
N ILE A 151 7.09 8.05 -10.31
CA ILE A 151 6.44 8.13 -8.99
C ILE A 151 7.29 7.47 -7.90
N ASP A 152 8.10 6.46 -8.24
CA ASP A 152 9.02 5.83 -7.29
C ASP A 152 10.12 6.81 -6.85
N VAL A 153 10.66 7.59 -7.79
CA VAL A 153 11.66 8.63 -7.49
C VAL A 153 11.04 9.80 -6.72
N GLU A 154 9.86 10.25 -7.11
CA GLU A 154 9.11 11.29 -6.38
C GLU A 154 8.77 10.91 -4.94
N ARG A 155 8.65 9.61 -4.65
CA ARG A 155 8.43 9.10 -3.29
C ARG A 155 9.72 9.09 -2.48
N VAL A 156 10.81 8.57 -3.05
CA VAL A 156 12.11 8.53 -2.36
C VAL A 156 12.61 9.92 -1.99
N GLU A 157 12.38 10.91 -2.84
CA GLU A 157 12.69 12.33 -2.54
C GLU A 157 12.04 12.82 -1.23
N ARG A 158 10.92 12.22 -0.79
CA ARG A 158 10.18 12.64 0.41
C ARG A 158 10.56 11.89 1.67
N TRP A 159 11.47 10.92 1.57
CA TRP A 159 11.86 10.04 2.67
C TRP A 159 13.24 10.43 3.21
N SER A 160 13.38 10.44 4.53
CA SER A 160 14.68 10.63 5.17
C SER A 160 15.55 9.37 5.07
N VAL A 161 16.85 9.53 5.27
CA VAL A 161 17.79 8.40 5.36
C VAL A 161 17.36 7.42 6.46
N ASP A 162 16.91 7.93 7.62
CA ASP A 162 16.46 7.08 8.72
C ASP A 162 15.13 6.38 8.41
N GLN A 163 14.19 7.04 7.72
CA GLN A 163 12.96 6.40 7.25
C GLN A 163 13.27 5.20 6.33
N ILE A 164 14.21 5.36 5.40
CA ILE A 164 14.68 4.28 4.54
C ILE A 164 15.39 3.19 5.37
N ARG A 165 16.27 3.58 6.30
CA ARG A 165 17.01 2.67 7.19
C ARG A 165 16.08 1.80 8.04
N TYR A 166 15.00 2.38 8.56
CA TYR A 166 14.02 1.72 9.41
C TYR A 166 12.80 1.18 8.62
N ASN A 167 12.88 1.13 7.29
CA ASN A 167 11.85 0.58 6.40
C ASN A 167 10.44 1.18 6.61
N THR A 168 10.36 2.49 6.89
CA THR A 168 9.15 3.12 7.39
C THR A 168 8.90 4.50 6.85
N THR A 169 7.64 4.81 6.53
CA THR A 169 7.16 6.15 6.20
C THR A 169 6.56 6.89 7.41
N MET A 170 6.62 6.29 8.60
CA MET A 170 6.37 6.97 9.88
C MET A 170 7.37 8.10 10.09
N ASP A 171 7.03 9.07 10.92
CA ASP A 171 7.98 10.09 11.33
C ASP A 171 9.02 9.48 12.29
N VAL A 172 10.30 9.77 12.05
CA VAL A 172 11.39 9.39 12.95
C VAL A 172 11.55 10.52 13.96
N VAL A 173 11.37 10.21 15.24
CA VAL A 173 11.52 11.17 16.32
C VAL A 173 12.95 11.11 16.84
N TYR A 174 13.59 12.28 16.98
CA TYR A 174 14.97 12.42 17.40
C TYR A 174 15.04 13.00 18.82
N ALA A 175 16.04 12.57 19.60
CA ALA A 175 16.39 13.22 20.86
C ALA A 175 17.07 14.57 20.60
N ASP A 176 17.16 15.41 21.63
CA ASP A 176 17.85 16.72 21.57
C ASP A 176 19.33 16.60 21.15
N GLY A 177 19.95 15.43 21.34
CA GLY A 177 21.30 15.10 20.88
C GLY A 177 21.41 14.59 19.43
N GLY A 178 20.30 14.59 18.66
CA GLY A 178 20.28 14.27 17.23
C GLY A 178 20.15 12.79 16.86
N GLY A 179 20.11 11.88 17.83
CA GLY A 179 19.90 10.44 17.59
C GLY A 179 18.42 10.07 17.45
N PRO A 180 18.05 9.16 16.53
CA PRO A 180 16.67 8.65 16.44
C PRO A 180 16.31 7.84 17.69
N VAL A 181 15.06 7.96 18.16
CA VAL A 181 14.57 7.36 19.41
C VAL A 181 13.42 6.38 19.16
N HIS A 182 12.41 6.81 18.41
CA HIS A 182 11.22 6.02 18.12
C HIS A 182 10.55 6.49 16.83
N LEU A 183 9.60 5.70 16.35
CA LEU A 183 8.74 6.04 15.23
C LEU A 183 7.42 6.60 15.76
N ALA A 184 6.90 7.64 15.12
CA ALA A 184 5.58 8.18 15.37
C ALA A 184 4.69 7.98 14.14
N ASP A 185 3.52 7.37 14.34
CA ASP A 185 2.60 7.15 13.24
C ASP A 185 1.98 8.44 12.70
N ARG A 186 1.27 8.29 11.58
CA ARG A 186 0.51 9.36 10.94
C ARG A 186 -0.93 8.92 10.80
N ALA A 187 -1.81 9.90 10.64
CA ALA A 187 -3.22 9.68 10.38
C ALA A 187 -3.68 10.51 9.17
N LEU A 188 -4.89 10.23 8.69
CA LEU A 188 -5.56 11.02 7.65
C LEU A 188 -6.41 12.15 8.24
N ALA A 189 -6.61 12.15 9.56
CA ALA A 189 -7.29 13.18 10.32
C ALA A 189 -6.50 13.49 11.61
N ALA A 190 -6.89 14.54 12.35
CA ALA A 190 -6.21 14.91 13.58
C ALA A 190 -6.21 13.75 14.60
N HIS A 191 -5.03 13.39 15.10
CA HIS A 191 -4.86 12.28 16.04
C HIS A 191 -3.73 12.57 17.03
N THR A 192 -3.65 11.74 18.07
CA THR A 192 -2.47 11.66 18.93
C THR A 192 -1.58 10.53 18.43
N PRO A 193 -0.33 10.81 18.02
CA PRO A 193 0.53 9.78 17.46
C PRO A 193 0.83 8.64 18.42
N ALA A 194 0.71 7.41 17.94
CA ALA A 194 1.22 6.24 18.63
C ALA A 194 2.73 6.09 18.35
N THR A 195 3.47 5.63 19.34
CA THR A 195 4.91 5.44 19.26
C THR A 195 5.28 3.97 19.08
N TYR A 196 6.25 3.70 18.21
CA TYR A 196 6.76 2.35 17.93
C TYR A 196 8.29 2.31 18.06
N PRO A 197 8.88 1.16 18.42
CA PRO A 197 10.32 0.95 18.35
C PRO A 197 10.87 1.24 16.94
N LEU A 198 12.11 1.72 16.84
CA LEU A 198 12.76 2.02 15.55
C LEU A 198 12.85 0.78 14.64
N ASP A 199 12.99 -0.40 15.23
CA ASP A 199 13.12 -1.67 14.52
C ASP A 199 11.77 -2.34 14.21
N TYR A 200 10.64 -1.69 14.47
CA TYR A 200 9.30 -2.29 14.31
C TYR A 200 9.04 -2.89 12.91
N PHE A 201 9.60 -2.29 11.86
CA PHE A 201 9.47 -2.76 10.47
C PHE A 201 10.71 -3.47 9.92
N LEU A 202 11.69 -3.72 10.78
CA LEU A 202 12.86 -4.50 10.46
C LEU A 202 12.55 -5.96 10.82
N ASP A 203 12.69 -6.87 9.85
CA ASP A 203 12.41 -8.30 10.04
C ASP A 203 13.51 -8.99 10.88
N GLN A 204 13.70 -8.56 12.13
CA GLN A 204 14.64 -9.12 13.10
C GLN A 204 16.10 -9.19 12.57
N GLY A 205 16.60 -8.08 12.02
CA GLY A 205 18.03 -7.94 11.71
C GLY A 205 18.48 -8.41 10.32
N ARG A 206 17.58 -8.53 9.34
CA ARG A 206 17.97 -8.84 7.95
C ARG A 206 18.66 -7.65 7.25
N ALA A 207 19.73 -7.94 6.51
CA ALA A 207 20.57 -6.97 5.78
C ALA A 207 19.99 -6.48 4.43
N GLU A 208 18.86 -7.03 3.99
CA GLU A 208 18.28 -6.76 2.65
C GLU A 208 17.43 -5.48 2.59
N ILE A 209 17.25 -4.78 3.72
CA ILE A 209 16.58 -3.48 3.81
C ILE A 209 17.62 -2.36 3.66
N PRO A 210 17.38 -1.34 2.81
CA PRO A 210 16.22 -1.19 1.93
C PRO A 210 16.29 -2.13 0.71
N SER A 211 15.15 -2.52 0.12
CA SER A 211 15.16 -3.40 -1.05
C SER A 211 15.93 -2.82 -2.23
N GLU A 212 16.32 -3.68 -3.17
CA GLU A 212 16.96 -3.27 -4.43
C GLU A 212 16.14 -2.19 -5.17
N ARG A 213 14.79 -2.30 -5.14
CA ARG A 213 13.89 -1.30 -5.73
C ARG A 213 14.09 0.08 -5.11
N ILE A 214 14.14 0.17 -3.77
CA ILE A 214 14.37 1.46 -3.09
C ILE A 214 15.79 1.96 -3.37
N ARG A 215 16.80 1.10 -3.33
CA ARG A 215 18.19 1.47 -3.66
C ARG A 215 18.31 2.01 -5.09
N ALA A 216 17.66 1.37 -6.06
CA ALA A 216 17.62 1.82 -7.45
C ALA A 216 16.91 3.17 -7.59
N ALA A 217 15.75 3.34 -6.94
CA ALA A 217 15.03 4.60 -6.91
C ALA A 217 15.86 5.75 -6.30
N GLN A 218 16.57 5.47 -5.20
CA GLN A 218 17.45 6.41 -4.53
C GLN A 218 18.67 6.78 -5.38
N SER A 219 19.29 5.80 -6.05
CA SER A 219 20.40 6.05 -6.99
C SER A 219 19.96 6.96 -8.14
N VAL A 220 18.79 6.71 -8.73
CA VAL A 220 18.24 7.56 -9.79
C VAL A 220 17.90 8.95 -9.26
N PHE A 221 17.30 9.06 -8.08
CA PHE A 221 17.04 10.36 -7.44
C PHE A 221 18.32 11.19 -7.28
N PHE A 222 19.38 10.61 -6.71
CA PHE A 222 20.64 11.32 -6.52
C PHE A 222 21.28 11.71 -7.85
N ARG A 223 21.34 10.80 -8.83
CA ARG A 223 21.86 11.11 -10.16
C ARG A 223 21.15 12.29 -10.81
N LEU A 224 19.81 12.29 -10.78
CA LEU A 224 19.02 13.37 -11.35
C LEU A 224 19.16 14.68 -10.55
N SER A 225 19.29 14.61 -9.24
CA SER A 225 19.46 15.78 -8.38
C SER A 225 20.82 16.45 -8.60
N GLU A 226 21.89 15.67 -8.66
CA GLU A 226 23.23 16.17 -8.99
C GLU A 226 23.27 16.76 -10.40
N ARG A 227 22.62 16.11 -11.37
CA ARG A 227 22.54 16.64 -12.74
C ARG A 227 21.78 17.97 -12.80
N ALA A 228 20.68 18.11 -12.07
CA ALA A 228 19.95 19.36 -11.98
C ALA A 228 20.80 20.48 -11.37
N LYS A 229 21.52 20.17 -10.28
CA LYS A 229 22.45 21.10 -9.65
C LYS A 229 23.55 21.57 -10.60
N GLN A 230 24.15 20.66 -11.38
CA GLN A 230 25.17 21.00 -12.39
C GLN A 230 24.64 21.95 -13.48
N LEU A 231 23.36 21.83 -13.83
CA LEU A 231 22.70 22.67 -14.82
C LEU A 231 22.05 23.93 -14.23
N GLY A 232 22.21 24.18 -12.92
CA GLY A 232 21.65 25.35 -12.24
C GLY A 232 20.14 25.27 -11.99
N PHE A 233 19.53 24.08 -12.05
CA PHE A 233 18.13 23.87 -11.74
C PHE A 233 17.90 23.64 -10.23
N ALA A 234 16.79 24.16 -9.71
CA ALA A 234 16.39 23.99 -8.31
C ALA A 234 15.81 22.60 -8.01
N SER A 235 15.32 21.90 -9.03
CA SER A 235 14.77 20.55 -8.89
C SER A 235 15.10 19.69 -10.10
N TRP A 236 15.34 18.40 -9.85
CA TRP A 236 15.47 17.38 -10.89
C TRP A 236 14.28 17.32 -11.86
N ARG A 237 13.10 17.77 -11.43
CA ARG A 237 11.91 17.86 -12.28
C ARG A 237 12.03 18.85 -13.44
N GLN A 238 12.96 19.80 -13.35
CA GLN A 238 13.22 20.79 -14.40
C GLN A 238 14.20 20.27 -15.45
N LEU A 239 14.79 19.10 -15.24
CA LEU A 239 15.65 18.48 -16.24
C LEU A 239 14.85 18.22 -17.53
N PRO A 240 15.46 18.46 -18.70
CA PRO A 240 14.84 18.16 -19.97
C PRO A 240 14.59 16.65 -20.13
N ALA A 241 13.57 16.26 -20.89
CA ALA A 241 13.10 14.88 -20.98
C ALA A 241 14.15 13.87 -21.48
N HIS A 242 15.20 14.32 -22.17
CA HIS A 242 16.29 13.46 -22.61
C HIS A 242 17.21 13.00 -21.46
N GLU A 243 17.28 13.76 -20.36
CA GLU A 243 18.05 13.42 -19.14
C GLU A 243 17.35 12.38 -18.25
N TRP A 244 16.03 12.21 -18.45
CA TRP A 244 15.23 11.28 -17.67
C TRP A 244 15.47 9.84 -18.16
N PRO A 245 15.40 8.83 -17.26
CA PRO A 245 15.38 7.43 -17.66
C PRO A 245 14.31 7.14 -18.71
N ASP A 246 14.58 6.29 -19.69
CA ASP A 246 13.62 5.93 -20.73
C ASP A 246 12.32 5.34 -20.15
N THR A 247 12.40 4.66 -19.00
CA THR A 247 11.23 4.13 -18.27
C THR A 247 10.24 5.21 -17.83
N PHE A 248 10.65 6.48 -17.76
CA PHE A 248 9.78 7.60 -17.41
C PHE A 248 8.96 8.09 -18.61
N ARG A 249 9.47 7.91 -19.84
CA ARG A 249 8.85 8.45 -21.06
C ARG A 249 7.53 7.77 -21.40
N TYR A 250 7.37 6.50 -21.05
CA TYR A 250 6.11 5.76 -21.25
C TYR A 250 4.96 6.19 -20.32
N ASN A 251 5.16 7.17 -19.44
CA ASN A 251 4.15 7.69 -18.51
C ASN A 251 3.72 9.15 -18.78
N ILE A 252 4.15 9.76 -19.89
CA ILE A 252 3.76 11.14 -20.24
C ILE A 252 2.41 11.20 -21.00
N SER A 253 1.87 10.05 -21.40
CA SER A 253 0.58 9.97 -22.11
C SER A 253 -0.42 9.14 -21.30
N ARG A 254 -1.11 9.77 -20.35
CA ARG A 254 -2.46 9.40 -19.88
C ARG A 254 -3.00 10.41 -18.88
#